data_AF-A0A8T6EJ64-F1
#
_entry.id   AF-A0A8T6EJ64-F1
#
_cell.length_a   1.000
_cell.length_b   1.000
_cell.length_c   1.000
_cell.angle_alpha   90.00
_cell.angle_beta   90.00
_cell.angle_gamma   90.00
#
_symmetry.space_group_name_H-M   'P 1'
#
loop_
_entity.id
_entity.type
_entity.pdbx_description
1 polymer ?
#
loop_
_entity_poly.entity_id
_entity_poly.type
_entity_poly.pdbx_seq_one_letter_code
_entity_poly.pdbx_strand_id
1 'polypeptide(L)'
;MNDAIHNLAVIDFETTGFRSKTDRVVEVGIVFVDPNTFEIVEEWDTLINPMRDVGPTQIHGITASMVEMAPTFDEIVGLLCAKLHSHILVSHNLPFDKRFLGLELDRLSVPFEFGQGYCTLQATGQKLTYACSEVGYSIDYEHNALSDARATTALLPKVIDRISNTTAPFEVFDSDHQVNSRTLRRETISPNQPENVAWKRIVSNVQAPTADNNHAQYLYLLDYVLIDRIIDDEEEEELSKLCRDLGIGQRERKMLDTTYVESVVSAAARDNVITLAEHELIQQLKDSLNVKIEVPRVTSGQSKTAELGHGTNVCFTGESVINGEHYTRTRLEGIAKDIGIGVTGSVTKSSCDVLVASDVSSQSSKAKNARKFGIPIISVEDFLDRFVRSDVSTD
;
A
#
# COMPACT_ATOMS: atom_id res chain seq x y z
N MET A 1 29.35 -16.17 28.48
CA MET A 1 27.89 -16.27 28.24
C MET A 1 27.76 -16.83 26.85
N ASN A 2 27.07 -17.97 26.68
CA ASN A 2 26.71 -18.45 25.34
C ASN A 2 25.66 -17.47 24.84
N ASP A 3 26.03 -16.57 23.93
CA ASP A 3 25.02 -15.87 23.14
C ASP A 3 24.40 -16.93 22.24
N ALA A 4 23.22 -17.41 22.61
CA ALA A 4 22.43 -18.23 21.73
C ALA A 4 22.15 -17.39 20.48
N ILE A 5 22.57 -17.89 19.31
CA ILE A 5 22.21 -17.26 18.04
C ILE A 5 20.71 -17.53 17.86
N HIS A 6 19.90 -16.52 18.18
CA HIS A 6 18.47 -16.57 17.97
C HIS A 6 18.16 -16.30 16.49
N ASN A 7 17.36 -17.17 15.89
CA ASN A 7 16.88 -16.97 14.53
C ASN A 7 15.98 -15.71 14.46
N LEU A 8 15.94 -15.07 13.29
CA LEU A 8 15.08 -13.92 13.07
C LEU A 8 13.73 -14.39 12.55
N ALA A 9 12.66 -13.81 13.10
CA ALA A 9 11.31 -13.94 12.56
C ALA A 9 10.87 -12.57 12.07
N VAL A 10 10.87 -12.38 10.76
CA VAL A 10 10.39 -11.16 10.10
C VAL A 10 8.89 -11.28 9.94
N ILE A 11 8.14 -10.46 10.67
CA ILE A 11 6.68 -10.48 10.71
C ILE A 11 6.12 -9.23 10.03
N ASP A 12 4.95 -9.37 9.46
CA ASP A 12 4.10 -8.27 9.01
C ASP A 12 2.62 -8.67 9.20
N PHE A 13 1.79 -7.71 9.59
CA PHE A 13 0.35 -7.91 9.74
C PHE A 13 -0.46 -6.91 8.91
N GLU A 14 -1.44 -7.43 8.19
CA GLU A 14 -2.57 -6.61 7.72
C GLU A 14 -3.69 -6.63 8.76
N THR A 15 -4.38 -5.51 8.90
CA THR A 15 -5.34 -5.29 10.00
C THR A 15 -6.63 -4.66 9.50
N THR A 16 -7.72 -4.80 10.27
CA THR A 16 -9.03 -4.20 9.94
C THR A 16 -9.07 -2.67 10.07
N GLY A 17 -7.97 -2.04 10.47
CA GLY A 17 -7.93 -0.67 10.97
C GLY A 17 -6.73 -0.51 11.92
N PHE A 18 -6.45 0.71 12.39
CA PHE A 18 -5.29 0.96 13.26
C PHE A 18 -5.67 0.98 14.75
N ARG A 19 -6.96 0.77 15.05
CA ARG A 19 -7.55 0.98 16.36
C ARG A 19 -7.20 -0.08 17.36
N SER A 20 -6.38 0.32 18.33
CA SER A 20 -5.78 -0.60 19.30
C SER A 20 -6.78 -1.33 20.20
N LYS A 21 -8.02 -0.82 20.36
CA LYS A 21 -9.02 -1.49 21.22
C LYS A 21 -9.95 -2.42 20.45
N THR A 22 -10.21 -2.14 19.18
CA THR A 22 -11.29 -2.77 18.45
C THR A 22 -10.74 -3.59 17.30
N ASP A 23 -9.78 -3.05 16.53
CA ASP A 23 -9.30 -3.65 15.30
C ASP A 23 -8.54 -4.96 15.51
N ARG A 24 -8.54 -5.75 14.44
CA ARG A 24 -8.12 -7.15 14.41
C ARG A 24 -7.11 -7.38 13.31
N VAL A 25 -6.31 -8.43 13.47
CA VAL A 25 -5.46 -8.92 12.38
C VAL A 25 -6.32 -9.64 11.33
N VAL A 26 -6.07 -9.38 10.04
CA VAL A 26 -6.74 -10.03 8.89
C VAL A 26 -5.79 -10.83 8.01
N GLU A 27 -4.48 -10.62 8.14
CA GLU A 27 -3.45 -11.44 7.49
C GLU A 27 -2.17 -11.37 8.33
N VAL A 28 -1.41 -12.46 8.33
CA VAL A 28 -0.06 -12.50 8.87
C VAL A 28 0.89 -13.10 7.84
N GLY A 29 2.05 -12.48 7.68
CA GLY A 29 3.19 -12.98 6.93
C GLY A 29 4.39 -13.11 7.84
N ILE A 30 5.10 -14.25 7.75
CA ILE A 30 6.30 -14.52 8.53
C ILE A 30 7.38 -15.11 7.62
N VAL A 31 8.57 -14.51 7.67
CA VAL A 31 9.79 -15.00 7.01
C VAL A 31 10.82 -15.30 8.10
N PHE A 32 11.23 -16.56 8.20
CA PHE A 32 12.30 -16.99 9.08
C PHE A 32 13.63 -16.87 8.36
N VAL A 33 14.59 -16.23 9.02
CA VAL A 33 15.84 -15.82 8.38
C VAL A 33 17.02 -16.26 9.23
N ASP A 34 18.03 -16.83 8.57
CA ASP A 34 19.31 -17.14 9.21
C ASP A 34 20.01 -15.80 9.57
N PRO A 35 20.34 -15.56 10.84
CA PRO A 35 20.83 -14.26 11.30
C PRO A 35 22.24 -13.92 10.80
N ASN A 36 23.00 -14.89 10.25
CA ASN A 36 24.36 -14.67 9.78
C ASN A 36 24.42 -14.41 8.27
N THR A 37 23.59 -15.11 7.52
CA THR A 37 23.58 -15.09 6.05
C THR A 37 22.46 -14.22 5.48
N PHE A 38 21.41 -13.96 6.28
CA PHE A 38 20.15 -13.37 5.86
C PHE A 38 19.40 -14.17 4.79
N GLU A 39 19.71 -15.47 4.65
CA GLU A 39 18.98 -16.37 3.79
C GLU A 39 17.63 -16.76 4.42
N ILE A 40 16.59 -16.83 3.58
CA ILE A 40 15.26 -17.26 3.98
C ILE A 40 15.30 -18.77 4.23
N VAL A 41 14.95 -19.17 5.46
CA VAL A 41 14.90 -20.56 5.91
C VAL A 41 13.51 -21.15 5.72
N GLU A 42 12.48 -20.38 6.08
CA GLU A 42 11.09 -20.80 6.02
C GLU A 42 10.19 -19.58 5.82
N GLU A 43 9.05 -19.78 5.17
CA GLU A 43 8.00 -18.78 5.04
C GLU A 43 6.65 -19.37 5.47
N TRP A 44 5.88 -18.58 6.20
CA TRP A 44 4.56 -18.95 6.65
C TRP A 44 3.62 -17.74 6.60
N ASP A 45 2.44 -17.94 6.04
CA ASP A 45 1.42 -16.92 5.91
C ASP A 45 0.03 -17.53 6.04
N THR A 46 -0.93 -16.69 6.45
CA THR A 46 -2.35 -17.01 6.38
C THR A 46 -3.19 -15.74 6.46
N LEU A 47 -4.28 -15.72 5.69
CA LEU A 47 -5.45 -14.88 5.96
C LEU A 47 -6.05 -15.29 7.31
N ILE A 48 -6.72 -14.34 7.95
CA ILE A 48 -7.37 -14.50 9.25
C ILE A 48 -8.79 -13.92 9.15
N ASN A 49 -9.77 -14.68 9.63
CA ASN A 49 -11.13 -14.18 9.81
C ASN A 49 -11.19 -13.29 11.06
N PRO A 50 -11.37 -11.96 10.91
CA PRO A 50 -11.36 -11.05 12.06
C PRO A 50 -12.67 -11.11 12.87
N MET A 51 -13.67 -11.85 12.40
CA MET A 51 -15.04 -11.89 12.93
C MET A 51 -15.72 -10.52 12.97
N ARG A 52 -15.39 -9.67 11.99
CA ARG A 52 -15.90 -8.31 11.81
C ARG A 52 -15.64 -7.83 10.37
N ASP A 53 -15.97 -6.58 10.09
CA ASP A 53 -15.59 -5.93 8.83
C ASP A 53 -14.08 -5.98 8.61
N VAL A 54 -13.65 -6.31 7.38
CA VAL A 54 -12.24 -6.48 7.00
C VAL A 54 -11.47 -5.17 6.95
N GLY A 55 -12.15 -4.03 7.08
CA GLY A 55 -11.53 -2.73 7.08
C GLY A 55 -11.18 -2.26 5.67
N PRO A 56 -10.10 -1.47 5.53
CA PRO A 56 -9.79 -0.75 4.31
C PRO A 56 -9.23 -1.67 3.21
N THR A 57 -10.15 -2.41 2.58
CA THR A 57 -9.92 -3.31 1.46
C THR A 57 -9.16 -2.63 0.31
N GLN A 58 -9.30 -1.33 0.14
CA GLN A 58 -8.57 -0.52 -0.84
C GLN A 58 -7.04 -0.47 -0.60
N ILE A 59 -6.58 -0.72 0.64
CA ILE A 59 -5.16 -0.75 1.00
C ILE A 59 -4.62 -2.14 0.80
N HIS A 60 -4.98 -3.04 1.72
CA HIS A 60 -4.45 -4.38 1.77
C HIS A 60 -5.00 -5.17 0.61
N GLY A 61 -6.31 -5.13 0.37
CA GLY A 61 -6.93 -5.87 -0.72
C GLY A 61 -7.57 -7.18 -0.32
N ILE A 62 -7.86 -7.33 0.98
CA ILE A 62 -8.51 -8.50 1.54
C ILE A 62 -9.99 -8.18 1.61
N THR A 63 -10.80 -8.95 0.90
CA THR A 63 -12.25 -8.79 0.90
C THR A 63 -12.88 -9.71 1.96
N ALA A 64 -14.11 -9.40 2.38
CA ALA A 64 -14.87 -10.27 3.28
C ALA A 64 -14.98 -11.72 2.75
N SER A 65 -15.14 -11.90 1.44
CA SER A 65 -15.20 -13.23 0.81
C SER A 65 -13.90 -14.03 0.90
N MET A 66 -12.75 -13.36 0.95
CA MET A 66 -11.45 -14.04 1.08
C MET A 66 -11.24 -14.60 2.49
N VAL A 67 -11.77 -13.93 3.51
CA VAL A 67 -11.59 -14.32 4.92
C VAL A 67 -12.75 -15.14 5.48
N GLU A 68 -13.85 -15.29 4.75
CA GLU A 68 -15.03 -16.04 5.20
C GLU A 68 -14.66 -17.46 5.66
N MET A 69 -13.77 -18.12 4.90
CA MET A 69 -13.27 -19.46 5.17
C MET A 69 -11.86 -19.48 5.79
N ALA A 70 -11.29 -18.32 6.10
CA ALA A 70 -10.00 -18.23 6.78
C ALA A 70 -10.12 -18.73 8.24
N PRO A 71 -9.04 -19.25 8.84
CA PRO A 71 -9.03 -19.51 10.27
C PRO A 71 -9.14 -18.18 11.05
N THR A 72 -9.70 -18.25 12.24
CA THR A 72 -9.71 -17.16 13.23
C THR A 72 -8.36 -17.05 13.96
N PHE A 73 -8.11 -15.95 14.67
CA PHE A 73 -6.84 -15.78 15.38
C PHE A 73 -6.65 -16.82 16.48
N ASP A 74 -7.71 -17.17 17.23
CA ASP A 74 -7.68 -18.22 18.26
C ASP A 74 -7.44 -19.62 17.68
N GLU A 75 -7.87 -19.88 16.44
CA GLU A 75 -7.50 -21.12 15.75
C GLU A 75 -5.99 -21.18 15.49
N ILE A 76 -5.33 -20.09 15.09
CA ILE A 76 -3.90 -20.11 14.70
C ILE A 76 -2.92 -19.85 15.85
N VAL A 77 -3.38 -19.29 16.99
CA VAL A 77 -2.50 -18.74 18.03
C VAL A 77 -1.47 -19.76 18.54
N GLY A 78 -1.87 -21.02 18.71
CA GLY A 78 -0.96 -22.07 19.19
C GLY A 78 0.21 -22.32 18.23
N LEU A 79 -0.07 -22.37 16.92
CA LEU A 79 0.98 -22.52 15.90
C LEU A 79 1.81 -21.24 15.77
N LEU A 80 1.18 -20.07 15.78
CA LEU A 80 1.85 -18.77 15.68
C LEU A 80 2.85 -18.59 16.84
N CYS A 81 2.42 -18.82 18.08
CA CYS A 81 3.28 -18.77 19.26
C CYS A 81 4.43 -19.77 19.17
N ALA A 82 4.16 -21.03 18.79
CA ALA A 82 5.20 -22.05 18.64
C ALA A 82 6.25 -21.66 17.58
N LYS A 83 5.82 -20.98 16.51
CA LYS A 83 6.70 -20.47 15.45
C LYS A 83 7.54 -19.29 15.88
N LEU A 84 6.97 -18.33 16.61
CA LEU A 84 7.66 -17.10 17.02
C LEU A 84 8.50 -17.24 18.28
N HIS A 85 8.21 -18.23 19.13
CA HIS A 85 8.91 -18.47 20.39
C HIS A 85 10.43 -18.60 20.17
N SER A 86 11.21 -17.97 21.05
CA SER A 86 12.68 -17.93 21.01
C SER A 86 13.31 -17.26 19.76
N HIS A 87 12.52 -16.56 18.94
CA HIS A 87 13.02 -15.79 17.80
C HIS A 87 13.13 -14.30 18.13
N ILE A 88 14.08 -13.61 17.49
CA ILE A 88 14.09 -12.14 17.50
C ILE A 88 13.06 -11.65 16.48
N LEU A 89 12.07 -10.89 16.94
CA LEU A 89 11.08 -10.30 16.04
C LEU A 89 11.70 -9.18 15.23
N VAL A 90 11.37 -9.16 13.94
CA VAL A 90 11.78 -8.15 12.99
C VAL A 90 10.54 -7.68 12.26
N SER A 91 10.40 -6.38 12.04
CA SER A 91 9.36 -5.84 11.14
C SER A 91 9.86 -4.53 10.55
N HIS A 92 9.25 -4.08 9.45
CA HIS A 92 9.43 -2.72 9.01
C HIS A 92 8.95 -1.73 10.06
N ASN A 93 7.72 -1.86 10.57
CA ASN A 93 7.19 -1.03 11.65
C ASN A 93 6.93 -1.86 12.92
N LEU A 94 7.99 -2.36 13.56
CA LEU A 94 7.88 -3.26 14.71
C LEU A 94 6.94 -2.79 15.85
N PRO A 95 6.88 -1.49 16.23
CA PRO A 95 5.90 -1.02 17.22
C PRO A 95 4.45 -1.26 16.82
N PHE A 96 4.12 -1.18 15.52
CA PHE A 96 2.80 -1.48 14.99
C PHE A 96 2.49 -2.98 15.11
N ASP A 97 3.36 -3.85 14.59
CA ASP A 97 3.13 -5.30 14.61
C ASP A 97 3.10 -5.88 16.02
N LYS A 98 4.01 -5.43 16.91
CA LYS A 98 3.99 -5.81 18.32
C LYS A 98 2.68 -5.40 18.98
N ARG A 99 2.15 -4.22 18.66
CA ARG A 99 0.87 -3.77 19.22
C ARG A 99 -0.26 -4.73 18.84
N PHE A 100 -0.40 -5.08 17.57
CA PHE A 100 -1.46 -5.99 17.12
C PHE A 100 -1.29 -7.42 17.62
N LEU A 101 -0.07 -7.97 17.56
CA LEU A 101 0.23 -9.28 18.13
C LEU A 101 -0.12 -9.32 19.63
N GLY A 102 0.28 -8.29 20.38
CA GLY A 102 0.04 -8.23 21.83
C GLY A 102 -1.44 -8.17 22.16
N LEU A 103 -2.21 -7.38 21.43
CA LEU A 103 -3.66 -7.28 21.61
C LEU A 103 -4.39 -8.60 21.32
N GLU A 104 -3.99 -9.32 20.27
CA GLU A 104 -4.60 -10.62 19.97
C GLU A 104 -4.21 -11.68 21.01
N LEU A 105 -2.96 -11.67 21.49
CA LEU A 105 -2.52 -12.57 22.56
C LEU A 105 -3.19 -12.27 23.90
N ASP A 106 -3.32 -10.99 24.26
CA ASP A 106 -3.99 -10.52 25.48
C ASP A 106 -5.47 -10.92 25.50
N ARG A 107 -6.17 -10.83 24.36
CA ARG A 107 -7.57 -11.29 24.22
C ARG A 107 -7.73 -12.78 24.53
N LEU A 108 -6.70 -13.56 24.26
CA LEU A 108 -6.66 -15.00 24.50
C LEU A 108 -5.97 -15.36 25.82
N SER A 109 -5.60 -14.35 26.62
CA SER A 109 -4.89 -14.53 27.89
C SER A 109 -3.60 -15.34 27.75
N VAL A 110 -2.92 -15.23 26.60
CA VAL A 110 -1.61 -15.85 26.39
C VAL A 110 -0.56 -15.01 27.12
N PRO A 111 0.19 -15.58 28.09
CA PRO A 111 1.30 -14.88 28.72
C PRO A 111 2.52 -14.84 27.79
N PHE A 112 3.03 -13.64 27.51
CA PHE A 112 4.19 -13.46 26.63
C PHE A 112 5.09 -12.31 27.09
N GLU A 113 6.33 -12.30 26.58
CA GLU A 113 7.23 -11.14 26.63
C GLU A 113 7.76 -10.85 25.23
N PHE A 114 7.71 -9.58 24.83
CA PHE A 114 8.08 -9.16 23.48
C PHE A 114 9.58 -9.22 23.17
N GLY A 115 10.42 -9.25 24.20
CA GLY A 115 11.85 -9.01 24.06
C GLY A 115 12.17 -7.70 23.32
N GLN A 116 13.37 -7.67 22.73
CA GLN A 116 13.91 -6.55 21.97
C GLN A 116 14.25 -7.01 20.55
N GLY A 117 13.49 -6.49 19.58
CA GLY A 117 13.58 -6.86 18.17
C GLY A 117 14.17 -5.77 17.29
N TYR A 118 14.16 -5.99 15.97
CA TYR A 118 14.66 -5.08 14.96
C TYR A 118 13.52 -4.35 14.22
N CYS A 119 13.61 -3.02 14.13
CA CYS A 119 12.67 -2.18 13.39
C CYS A 119 13.40 -1.56 12.19
N THR A 120 13.07 -1.99 10.96
CA THR A 120 13.80 -1.46 9.79
C THR A 120 13.34 -0.06 9.40
N LEU A 121 12.13 0.37 9.75
CA LEU A 121 11.70 1.77 9.65
C LEU A 121 12.55 2.67 10.55
N GLN A 122 12.85 2.24 11.78
CA GLN A 122 13.76 2.98 12.67
C GLN A 122 15.15 3.11 12.06
N ALA A 123 15.62 2.07 11.37
CA ALA A 123 16.96 2.02 10.79
C ALA A 123 17.10 2.84 9.50
N THR A 124 16.01 2.97 8.74
CA THR A 124 15.98 3.62 7.42
C THR A 124 15.40 5.02 7.46
N GLY A 125 14.44 5.28 8.35
CA GLY A 125 13.63 6.50 8.37
C GLY A 125 12.79 6.67 7.11
N GLN A 126 12.43 5.59 6.42
CA GLN A 126 11.77 5.60 5.11
C GLN A 126 10.67 4.55 5.04
N LYS A 127 9.65 4.79 4.21
CA LYS A 127 8.64 3.77 3.88
C LYS A 127 9.29 2.57 3.20
N LEU A 128 8.70 1.38 3.39
CA LEU A 128 9.24 0.10 2.90
C LEU A 128 9.55 0.11 1.41
N THR A 129 8.62 0.60 0.59
CA THR A 129 8.75 0.72 -0.87
C THR A 129 10.01 1.49 -1.26
N TYR A 130 10.22 2.63 -0.60
CA TYR A 130 11.34 3.52 -0.89
C TYR A 130 12.66 2.93 -0.39
N ALA A 131 12.69 2.41 0.84
CA ALA A 131 13.86 1.71 1.39
C ALA A 131 14.28 0.52 0.52
N CYS A 132 13.31 -0.25 0.00
CA CYS A 132 13.56 -1.36 -0.92
C CYS A 132 14.15 -0.89 -2.25
N SER A 133 13.65 0.23 -2.79
CA SER A 133 14.16 0.79 -4.03
C SER A 133 15.64 1.19 -3.93
N GLU A 134 16.09 1.69 -2.77
CA GLU A 134 17.50 2.06 -2.55
C GLU A 134 18.44 0.84 -2.55
N VAL A 135 17.93 -0.34 -2.18
CA VAL A 135 18.70 -1.60 -2.21
C VAL A 135 18.48 -2.41 -3.50
N GLY A 136 17.69 -1.87 -4.43
CA GLY A 136 17.38 -2.52 -5.71
C GLY A 136 16.40 -3.69 -5.59
N TYR A 137 15.64 -3.78 -4.49
CA TYR A 137 14.59 -4.78 -4.30
C TYR A 137 13.25 -4.24 -4.84
N SER A 138 12.56 -5.03 -5.65
CA SER A 138 11.22 -4.70 -6.17
C SER A 138 10.19 -5.49 -5.38
N ILE A 139 9.16 -4.81 -4.88
CA ILE A 139 8.06 -5.45 -4.15
C ILE A 139 7.04 -5.93 -5.19
N ASP A 140 6.74 -7.23 -5.18
CA ASP A 140 5.84 -7.84 -6.16
C ASP A 140 4.37 -7.45 -5.90
N TYR A 141 3.97 -7.39 -4.63
CA TYR A 141 2.63 -6.98 -4.19
C TYR A 141 2.75 -6.15 -2.90
N GLU A 142 2.42 -4.86 -2.96
CA GLU A 142 2.34 -4.00 -1.77
C GLU A 142 1.07 -4.29 -0.96
N HIS A 143 1.18 -4.24 0.38
CA HIS A 143 0.10 -4.54 1.32
C HIS A 143 -0.38 -6.00 1.24
N ASN A 144 0.61 -6.88 1.09
CA ASN A 144 0.52 -8.32 1.25
C ASN A 144 1.53 -8.69 2.31
N ALA A 145 1.06 -9.23 3.43
CA ALA A 145 1.91 -9.39 4.60
C ALA A 145 3.17 -10.23 4.33
N LEU A 146 3.08 -11.29 3.54
CA LEU A 146 4.24 -12.11 3.22
C LEU A 146 5.21 -11.40 2.26
N SER A 147 4.69 -10.69 1.27
CA SER A 147 5.48 -9.87 0.34
C SER A 147 6.24 -8.77 1.09
N ASP A 148 5.58 -8.11 2.05
CA ASP A 148 6.18 -7.03 2.84
C ASP A 148 7.19 -7.57 3.87
N ALA A 149 6.97 -8.76 4.44
CA ALA A 149 7.97 -9.45 5.26
C ALA A 149 9.21 -9.88 4.45
N ARG A 150 9.04 -10.33 3.20
CA ARG A 150 10.17 -10.62 2.28
C ARG A 150 10.94 -9.35 1.92
N ALA A 151 10.23 -8.27 1.61
CA ALA A 151 10.82 -6.98 1.32
C ALA A 151 11.63 -6.46 2.53
N THR A 152 11.07 -6.59 3.74
CA THR A 152 11.75 -6.26 5.00
C THR A 152 13.02 -7.09 5.20
N THR A 153 12.97 -8.39 4.88
CA THR A 153 14.13 -9.29 4.92
C THR A 153 15.26 -8.79 4.01
N ALA A 154 14.93 -8.33 2.81
CA ALA A 154 15.92 -7.82 1.85
C ALA A 154 16.65 -6.55 2.34
N LEU A 155 16.07 -5.80 3.28
CA LEU A 155 16.72 -4.64 3.90
C LEU A 155 17.76 -5.03 4.95
N LEU A 156 17.61 -6.18 5.62
CA LEU A 156 18.40 -6.54 6.80
C LEU A 156 19.92 -6.45 6.60
N PRO A 157 20.51 -6.95 5.50
CA PRO A 157 21.96 -6.86 5.29
C PRO A 157 22.52 -5.43 5.26
N LYS A 158 21.67 -4.41 5.04
CA LYS A 158 22.06 -3.00 4.94
C LYS A 158 21.82 -2.21 6.22
N VAL A 159 20.87 -2.67 7.04
CA VAL A 159 20.33 -1.88 8.14
C VAL A 159 20.60 -2.47 9.50
N ILE A 160 20.90 -3.77 9.61
CA ILE A 160 21.03 -4.45 10.90
C ILE A 160 22.12 -3.85 11.79
N ASP A 161 23.25 -3.45 11.22
CA ASP A 161 24.36 -2.78 11.95
C ASP A 161 23.98 -1.38 12.48
N ARG A 162 22.88 -0.80 11.99
CA ARG A 162 22.35 0.51 12.42
C ARG A 162 21.32 0.36 13.53
N ILE A 163 20.84 -0.86 13.80
CA ILE A 163 19.86 -1.13 14.84
C ILE A 163 20.60 -1.55 16.12
N SER A 164 19.99 -1.31 17.28
CA SER A 164 20.57 -1.62 18.59
C SER A 164 21.18 -3.03 18.66
N ASN A 165 22.40 -3.13 19.21
CA ASN A 165 23.11 -4.41 19.41
C ASN A 165 22.53 -5.26 20.55
N THR A 166 21.61 -4.71 21.35
CA THR A 166 20.93 -5.47 22.41
C THR A 166 19.63 -6.01 21.84
N THR A 167 19.54 -7.33 21.68
CA THR A 167 18.32 -8.04 21.31
C THR A 167 17.89 -8.99 22.42
N ALA A 168 16.59 -9.31 22.43
CA ALA A 168 16.03 -10.34 23.29
C ALA A 168 14.87 -11.01 22.53
N PRO A 169 14.76 -12.34 22.58
CA PRO A 169 13.74 -13.06 21.82
C PRO A 169 12.33 -12.79 22.35
N PHE A 170 11.35 -13.06 21.48
CA PHE A 170 9.96 -13.19 21.87
C PHE A 170 9.75 -14.49 22.63
N GLU A 171 9.15 -14.39 23.81
CA GLU A 171 8.94 -15.51 24.72
C GLU A 171 7.45 -15.69 25.02
N VAL A 172 7.02 -16.94 25.15
CA VAL A 172 5.64 -17.32 25.47
C VAL A 172 5.70 -18.26 26.66
N PHE A 173 4.98 -17.94 27.73
CA PHE A 173 5.14 -18.57 29.05
C PHE A 173 3.89 -19.35 29.44
N ASP A 174 3.57 -20.40 28.68
CA ASP A 174 2.41 -21.30 28.80
C ASP A 174 1.54 -21.22 27.54
N SER A 175 1.58 -22.30 26.76
CA SER A 175 0.80 -22.42 25.53
C SER A 175 0.05 -23.75 25.52
N ASP A 176 -0.84 -23.95 26.49
CA ASP A 176 -1.89 -24.99 26.44
C ASP A 176 -2.88 -24.81 25.25
N HIS A 177 -2.60 -23.87 24.34
CA HIS A 177 -3.35 -23.65 23.12
C HIS A 177 -3.12 -24.80 22.13
N GLN A 178 -4.21 -25.34 21.61
CA GLN A 178 -4.15 -26.38 20.59
C GLN A 178 -3.44 -25.84 19.34
N VAL A 179 -2.38 -26.55 18.90
CA VAL A 179 -1.71 -26.24 17.64
C VAL A 179 -2.62 -26.67 16.48
N ASN A 180 -3.13 -25.70 15.73
CA ASN A 180 -3.87 -25.92 14.49
C ASN A 180 -2.99 -25.48 13.31
N SER A 181 -2.83 -26.35 12.31
CA SER A 181 -2.05 -26.05 11.11
C SER A 181 -2.87 -25.49 9.95
N ARG A 182 -4.14 -25.18 10.17
CA ARG A 182 -5.01 -24.60 9.14
C ARG A 182 -4.47 -23.22 8.76
N THR A 183 -4.22 -23.05 7.47
CA THR A 183 -3.89 -21.77 6.86
C THR A 183 -4.76 -21.56 5.62
N LEU A 184 -4.95 -20.31 5.25
CA LEU A 184 -5.56 -19.93 4.00
C LEU A 184 -4.70 -18.85 3.35
N ARG A 185 -3.92 -19.23 2.35
CA ARG A 185 -2.98 -18.31 1.70
C ARG A 185 -3.68 -17.44 0.68
N ARG A 186 -3.27 -16.18 0.63
CA ARG A 186 -3.88 -15.19 -0.24
C ARG A 186 -3.81 -15.53 -1.72
N GLU A 187 -2.70 -16.10 -2.18
CA GLU A 187 -2.49 -16.48 -3.58
C GLU A 187 -3.47 -17.56 -4.07
N THR A 188 -4.13 -18.27 -3.15
CA THR A 188 -5.08 -19.32 -3.51
C THR A 188 -6.48 -18.81 -3.89
N ILE A 189 -6.78 -17.51 -3.70
CA ILE A 189 -8.15 -16.96 -3.81
C ILE A 189 -8.30 -15.88 -4.90
N SER A 190 -7.22 -15.33 -5.45
CA SER A 190 -7.17 -14.13 -6.31
C SER A 190 -8.45 -13.76 -7.09
N PRO A 191 -9.21 -12.76 -6.61
CA PRO A 191 -10.07 -11.95 -7.45
C PRO A 191 -9.30 -10.70 -7.90
N ASN A 192 -9.37 -10.40 -9.20
CA ASN A 192 -8.92 -9.15 -9.82
C ASN A 192 -9.24 -7.93 -8.94
N GLN A 193 -8.25 -7.08 -8.67
CA GLN A 193 -8.47 -5.78 -8.03
C GLN A 193 -8.39 -4.65 -9.04
N PRO A 194 -9.38 -3.76 -9.04
CA PRO A 194 -9.02 -2.35 -8.92
C PRO A 194 -9.92 -1.64 -7.90
N GLU A 195 -9.34 -0.68 -7.18
CA GLU A 195 -9.86 0.68 -6.95
C GLU A 195 -9.18 1.32 -5.73
N ASN A 196 -8.02 1.96 -5.97
CA ASN A 196 -7.59 3.26 -5.42
C ASN A 196 -6.22 3.66 -6.02
N VAL A 197 -6.13 3.63 -7.36
CA VAL A 197 -4.87 3.78 -8.10
C VAL A 197 -4.22 5.15 -7.85
N ALA A 198 -5.02 6.20 -7.70
CA ALA A 198 -4.52 7.55 -7.47
C ALA A 198 -3.86 7.69 -6.09
N TRP A 199 -4.49 7.19 -5.03
CA TRP A 199 -3.92 7.21 -3.67
C TRP A 199 -2.64 6.38 -3.60
N LYS A 200 -2.70 5.11 -4.00
CA LYS A 200 -1.53 4.20 -4.00
C LYS A 200 -0.37 4.81 -4.77
N ARG A 201 -0.59 5.38 -5.96
CA ARG A 201 0.45 6.01 -6.79
C ARG A 201 1.13 7.20 -6.11
N ILE A 202 0.37 8.04 -5.41
CA ILE A 202 0.93 9.26 -4.80
C ILE A 202 1.67 8.90 -3.51
N VAL A 203 1.05 8.06 -2.67
CA VAL A 203 1.53 7.73 -1.33
C VAL A 203 2.71 6.75 -1.33
N SER A 204 2.77 5.80 -2.27
CA SER A 204 3.91 4.86 -2.39
C SER A 204 5.22 5.57 -2.75
N ASN A 205 5.11 6.78 -3.31
CA ASN A 205 6.24 7.62 -3.73
C ASN A 205 6.64 8.70 -2.70
N VAL A 206 5.93 8.79 -1.58
CA VAL A 206 6.22 9.74 -0.51
C VAL A 206 7.35 9.17 0.37
N GLN A 207 8.51 9.82 0.34
CA GLN A 207 9.55 9.59 1.35
C GLN A 207 9.03 10.04 2.71
N ALA A 208 9.31 9.26 3.76
CA ALA A 208 9.09 9.77 5.10
C ALA A 208 9.98 11.01 5.28
N PRO A 209 9.41 12.19 5.57
CA PRO A 209 10.11 13.46 5.52
C PRO A 209 11.04 13.69 6.72
N THR A 210 11.38 12.63 7.46
CA THR A 210 12.05 12.74 8.75
C THR A 210 12.94 11.53 9.03
N ALA A 211 14.11 11.81 9.61
CA ALA A 211 15.03 10.78 10.13
C ALA A 211 14.75 10.44 11.60
N ASP A 212 13.77 11.10 12.22
CA ASP A 212 13.36 10.83 13.60
C ASP A 212 12.35 9.68 13.64
N ASN A 213 12.66 8.65 14.44
CA ASN A 213 11.87 7.43 14.52
C ASN A 213 10.47 7.62 15.12
N ASN A 214 10.32 8.56 16.05
CA ASN A 214 9.02 8.86 16.65
C ASN A 214 8.15 9.58 15.61
N HIS A 215 8.74 10.50 14.86
CA HIS A 215 8.05 11.16 13.76
C HIS A 215 7.66 10.17 12.64
N ALA A 216 8.54 9.24 12.27
CA ALA A 216 8.25 8.23 11.26
C ALA A 216 7.06 7.34 11.66
N GLN A 217 7.01 6.90 12.93
CA GLN A 217 5.88 6.12 13.45
C GLN A 217 4.57 6.90 13.43
N TYR A 218 4.59 8.18 13.81
CA TYR A 218 3.41 9.04 13.72
C TYR A 218 2.92 9.15 12.27
N LEU A 219 3.82 9.44 11.33
CA LEU A 219 3.49 9.61 9.93
C LEU A 219 2.97 8.33 9.27
N TYR A 220 3.40 7.16 9.75
CA TYR A 220 2.85 5.88 9.30
C TYR A 220 1.39 5.69 9.72
N LEU A 221 1.05 6.00 10.98
CA LEU A 221 -0.36 5.99 11.44
C LEU A 221 -1.17 7.08 10.74
N LEU A 222 -0.58 8.25 10.47
CA LEU A 222 -1.24 9.35 9.78
C LEU A 222 -1.63 8.97 8.33
N ASP A 223 -0.70 8.35 7.60
CA ASP A 223 -0.96 7.78 6.27
C ASP A 223 -2.12 6.79 6.33
N TYR A 224 -2.10 5.97 7.40
CA TYR A 224 -3.15 5.11 7.90
C TYR A 224 -4.56 5.68 7.75
N VAL A 225 -4.83 6.59 8.68
CA VAL A 225 -6.14 7.17 8.93
C VAL A 225 -6.62 8.10 7.82
N LEU A 226 -5.73 8.53 6.92
CA LEU A 226 -6.09 9.43 5.83
C LEU A 226 -6.60 8.71 4.57
N ILE A 227 -6.72 7.39 4.62
CA ILE A 227 -7.10 6.58 3.46
C ILE A 227 -8.55 6.77 3.03
N ASP A 228 -9.48 6.87 3.98
CA ASP A 228 -10.87 7.25 3.72
C ASP A 228 -11.06 8.78 3.62
N ARG A 229 -9.96 9.51 3.87
CA ARG A 229 -9.84 10.97 3.77
C ARG A 229 -10.67 11.71 4.81
N ILE A 230 -11.01 11.05 5.91
CA ILE A 230 -11.76 11.62 7.02
C ILE A 230 -11.09 11.11 8.30
N ILE A 231 -10.62 12.02 9.15
CA ILE A 231 -10.17 11.64 10.49
C ILE A 231 -11.37 11.76 11.42
N ASP A 232 -11.87 10.64 11.92
CA ASP A 232 -12.96 10.65 12.90
C ASP A 232 -12.46 10.92 14.34
N ASP A 233 -13.40 11.10 15.28
CA ASP A 233 -13.06 11.42 16.67
C ASP A 233 -12.22 10.31 17.35
N GLU A 234 -12.41 9.04 16.94
CA GLU A 234 -11.64 7.92 17.49
C GLU A 234 -10.23 7.91 16.93
N GLU A 235 -10.06 8.11 15.63
CA GLU A 235 -8.75 8.22 14.97
C GLU A 235 -7.93 9.41 15.47
N GLU A 236 -8.59 10.53 15.75
CA GLU A 236 -7.96 11.70 16.36
C GLU A 236 -7.49 11.41 17.80
N GLU A 237 -8.29 10.66 18.58
CA GLU A 237 -7.89 10.20 19.92
C GLU A 237 -6.66 9.29 19.85
N GLU A 238 -6.58 8.43 18.83
CA GLU A 238 -5.47 7.52 18.63
C GLU A 238 -4.19 8.19 18.14
N LEU A 239 -4.29 9.07 17.15
CA LEU A 239 -3.16 9.93 16.76
C LEU A 239 -2.64 10.70 17.97
N SER A 240 -3.55 11.27 18.77
CA SER A 240 -3.21 11.99 20.00
C SER A 240 -2.57 11.09 21.05
N LYS A 241 -3.03 9.84 21.19
CA LYS A 241 -2.44 8.85 22.10
C LYS A 241 -1.04 8.48 21.64
N LEU A 242 -0.86 8.16 20.36
CA LEU A 242 0.45 7.85 19.80
C LEU A 242 1.42 9.03 19.99
N CYS A 243 0.97 10.26 19.76
CA CYS A 243 1.79 11.44 20.04
C CYS A 243 2.23 11.51 21.52
N ARG A 244 1.35 11.23 22.48
CA ARG A 244 1.72 11.19 23.91
C ARG A 244 2.76 10.10 24.20
N ASP A 245 2.53 8.90 23.68
CA ASP A 245 3.42 7.75 23.89
C ASP A 245 4.81 7.98 23.27
N LEU A 246 4.86 8.71 22.15
CA LEU A 246 6.08 9.08 21.44
C LEU A 246 6.71 10.41 21.91
N GLY A 247 6.08 11.12 22.84
CA GLY A 247 6.55 12.43 23.33
C GLY A 247 6.40 13.59 22.33
N ILE A 248 5.59 13.43 21.29
CA ILE A 248 5.35 14.42 20.24
C ILE A 248 4.38 15.50 20.74
N GLY A 249 4.84 16.74 20.83
CA GLY A 249 4.02 17.87 21.29
C GLY A 249 3.08 18.42 20.20
N GLN A 250 2.06 19.21 20.59
CA GLN A 250 1.07 19.75 19.64
C GLN A 250 1.69 20.60 18.50
N ARG A 251 2.74 21.38 18.80
CA ARG A 251 3.45 22.17 17.77
C ARG A 251 4.20 21.27 16.79
N GLU A 252 4.78 20.20 17.29
CA GLU A 252 5.56 19.24 16.52
C GLU A 252 4.64 18.37 15.65
N ARG A 253 3.53 17.87 16.21
CA ARG A 253 2.47 17.21 15.44
C ARG A 253 2.00 18.07 14.26
N LYS A 254 1.68 19.34 14.50
CA LYS A 254 1.25 20.27 13.43
C LYS A 254 2.32 20.49 12.36
N MET A 255 3.60 20.48 12.75
CA MET A 255 4.71 20.51 11.80
C MET A 255 4.72 19.23 10.96
N LEU A 256 4.61 18.06 11.59
CA LEU A 256 4.56 16.76 10.90
C LEU A 256 3.37 16.66 9.93
N ASP A 257 2.18 17.10 10.33
CA ASP A 257 0.99 17.13 9.46
C ASP A 257 1.23 18.02 8.23
N THR A 258 1.83 19.19 8.44
CA THR A 258 2.16 20.12 7.34
C THR A 258 3.18 19.49 6.39
N THR A 259 4.26 18.95 6.95
CA THR A 259 5.32 18.30 6.18
C THR A 259 4.81 17.07 5.43
N TYR A 260 3.88 16.31 6.01
CA TYR A 260 3.21 15.20 5.34
C TYR A 260 2.50 15.67 4.06
N VAL A 261 1.64 16.69 4.15
CA VAL A 261 0.92 17.17 2.95
C VAL A 261 1.88 17.80 1.93
N GLU A 262 2.92 18.51 2.37
CA GLU A 262 3.97 19.03 1.47
C GLU A 262 4.71 17.90 0.73
N SER A 263 4.97 16.77 1.39
CA SER A 263 5.59 15.61 0.75
C SER A 263 4.69 14.96 -0.31
N VAL A 264 3.38 14.92 -0.06
CA VAL A 264 2.35 14.48 -1.03
C VAL A 264 2.31 15.43 -2.22
N VAL A 265 2.30 16.74 -1.98
CA VAL A 265 2.38 17.78 -3.04
C VAL A 265 3.63 17.60 -3.90
N SER A 266 4.78 17.41 -3.26
CA SER A 266 6.05 17.19 -3.95
C SER A 266 6.04 15.91 -4.80
N ALA A 267 5.45 14.83 -4.29
CA ALA A 267 5.29 13.58 -5.02
C ALA A 267 4.38 13.75 -6.25
N ALA A 268 3.24 14.43 -6.10
CA ALA A 268 2.31 14.71 -7.20
C ALA A 268 2.92 15.65 -8.26
N ALA A 269 3.73 16.63 -7.86
CA ALA A 269 4.34 17.59 -8.78
C ALA A 269 5.58 17.05 -9.53
N ARG A 270 6.04 15.84 -9.22
CA ARG A 270 7.33 15.29 -9.68
C ARG A 270 7.45 15.21 -11.20
N ASP A 271 6.35 14.93 -11.90
CA ASP A 271 6.32 14.82 -13.36
C ASP A 271 5.87 16.12 -14.07
N ASN A 272 5.74 17.23 -13.32
CA ASN A 272 5.18 18.51 -13.75
C ASN A 272 3.72 18.43 -14.25
N VAL A 273 2.97 17.40 -13.85
CA VAL A 273 1.55 17.24 -14.18
C VAL A 273 0.73 17.02 -12.90
N ILE A 274 -0.20 17.94 -12.62
CA ILE A 274 -1.18 17.78 -11.55
C ILE A 274 -2.55 17.52 -12.17
N THR A 275 -3.05 16.30 -12.01
CA THR A 275 -4.39 15.88 -12.43
C THR A 275 -5.48 16.45 -11.51
N LEU A 276 -6.74 16.42 -11.97
CA LEU A 276 -7.88 16.83 -11.14
C LEU A 276 -7.99 15.95 -9.88
N ALA A 277 -7.82 14.63 -10.02
CA ALA A 277 -7.87 13.70 -8.91
C ALA A 277 -6.76 13.93 -7.87
N GLU A 278 -5.52 14.21 -8.31
CA GLU A 278 -4.42 14.62 -7.42
C GLU A 278 -4.72 15.94 -6.72
N HIS A 279 -5.26 16.92 -7.44
CA HIS A 279 -5.62 18.21 -6.86
C HIS A 279 -6.71 18.07 -5.78
N GLU A 280 -7.80 17.36 -6.09
CA GLU A 280 -8.89 17.09 -5.14
C GLU A 280 -8.39 16.33 -3.92
N LEU A 281 -7.52 15.33 -4.11
CA LEU A 281 -6.92 14.60 -3.02
C LEU A 281 -6.11 15.52 -2.09
N ILE A 282 -5.22 16.33 -2.66
CA ILE A 282 -4.38 17.23 -1.86
C ILE A 282 -5.24 18.25 -1.10
N GLN A 283 -6.33 18.75 -1.69
CA GLN A 283 -7.27 19.62 -0.97
C GLN A 283 -7.94 18.91 0.19
N GLN A 284 -8.42 17.67 -0.01
CA GLN A 284 -9.05 16.89 1.06
C GLN A 284 -8.09 16.60 2.21
N LEU A 285 -6.83 16.26 1.93
CA LEU A 285 -5.80 16.08 2.96
C LEU A 285 -5.52 17.39 3.71
N LYS A 286 -5.42 18.49 2.97
CA LYS A 286 -5.19 19.82 3.55
C LYS A 286 -6.31 20.19 4.52
N ASP A 287 -7.56 19.94 4.14
CA ASP A 287 -8.73 20.25 4.95
C ASP A 287 -8.84 19.32 6.16
N SER A 288 -8.64 18.00 5.97
CA SER A 288 -8.70 17.00 7.04
C SER A 288 -7.66 17.25 8.14
N LEU A 289 -6.44 17.64 7.75
CA LEU A 289 -5.37 17.96 8.68
C LEU A 289 -5.35 19.44 9.11
N ASN A 290 -6.26 20.27 8.59
CA ASN A 290 -6.34 21.71 8.85
C ASN A 290 -4.97 22.42 8.69
N VAL A 291 -4.23 22.04 7.63
CA VAL A 291 -2.92 22.62 7.31
C VAL A 291 -3.05 23.78 6.33
N LYS A 292 -2.14 24.76 6.43
CA LYS A 292 -2.17 25.97 5.61
C LYS A 292 -1.06 25.93 4.56
N ILE A 293 -1.25 25.12 3.54
CA ILE A 293 -0.31 25.03 2.40
C ILE A 293 -0.96 25.51 1.09
N GLU A 294 -0.11 25.92 0.15
CA GLU A 294 -0.50 26.22 -1.22
C GLU A 294 -0.61 24.91 -2.02
N VAL A 295 -1.78 24.66 -2.59
CA VAL A 295 -2.02 23.48 -3.43
C VAL A 295 -1.75 23.85 -4.88
N PRO A 296 -0.86 23.12 -5.58
CA PRO A 296 -0.62 23.36 -7.00
C PRO A 296 -1.93 23.35 -7.79
N ARG A 297 -2.08 24.32 -8.70
CA ARG A 297 -3.21 24.31 -9.63
C ARG A 297 -3.11 23.10 -10.53
N VAL A 298 -4.26 22.52 -10.86
CA VAL A 298 -4.37 21.52 -11.93
C VAL A 298 -3.62 22.05 -13.14
N THR A 299 -2.63 21.30 -13.63
CA THR A 299 -1.86 21.69 -14.80
C THR A 299 -2.82 21.62 -15.98
N SER A 300 -3.31 22.78 -16.43
CA SER A 300 -4.19 22.88 -17.59
C SER A 300 -3.38 22.53 -18.84
N GLY A 301 -3.31 21.24 -19.13
CA GLY A 301 -2.50 20.65 -20.18
C GLY A 301 -2.96 19.23 -20.54
N GLN A 302 -4.10 19.16 -21.23
CA GLN A 302 -4.60 18.04 -22.04
C GLN A 302 -5.48 16.94 -21.40
N SER A 303 -6.45 17.32 -20.58
CA SER A 303 -7.82 16.98 -20.99
C SER A 303 -8.28 18.09 -21.93
N LYS A 304 -7.75 18.11 -23.16
CA LYS A 304 -8.64 18.55 -24.22
C LYS A 304 -9.75 17.51 -24.15
N THR A 305 -11.00 17.95 -24.15
CA THR A 305 -12.01 17.22 -24.90
C THR A 305 -11.40 16.98 -26.28
N ALA A 306 -10.61 15.92 -26.44
CA ALA A 306 -10.19 15.47 -27.73
C ALA A 306 -11.51 15.16 -28.40
N GLU A 307 -11.89 16.00 -29.35
CA GLU A 307 -12.97 15.71 -30.26
C GLU A 307 -12.51 14.47 -31.00
N LEU A 308 -12.91 13.32 -30.45
CA LEU A 308 -12.80 12.07 -31.15
C LEU A 308 -13.89 12.15 -32.21
N GLY A 309 -13.48 12.28 -33.46
CA GLY A 309 -14.39 12.42 -34.59
C GLY A 309 -13.90 11.57 -35.76
N HIS A 310 -14.67 11.56 -36.84
CA HIS A 310 -14.27 10.89 -38.07
C HIS A 310 -12.92 11.42 -38.56
N GLY A 311 -11.91 10.54 -38.64
CA GLY A 311 -10.56 10.88 -39.07
C GLY A 311 -9.52 11.12 -37.96
N THR A 312 -9.89 11.09 -36.67
CA THR A 312 -8.92 11.11 -35.56
C THR A 312 -8.10 9.82 -35.56
N ASN A 313 -6.78 9.89 -35.36
CA ASN A 313 -5.92 8.71 -35.21
C ASN A 313 -5.60 8.43 -33.74
N VAL A 314 -6.05 7.29 -33.22
CA VAL A 314 -5.81 6.87 -31.83
C VAL A 314 -4.75 5.78 -31.75
N CYS A 315 -3.97 5.80 -30.67
CA CYS A 315 -3.12 4.68 -30.26
C CYS A 315 -3.66 4.08 -28.96
N PHE A 316 -3.59 2.77 -28.80
CA PHE A 316 -3.98 2.08 -27.56
C PHE A 316 -2.77 1.55 -26.79
N THR A 317 -2.83 1.61 -25.46
CA THR A 317 -1.85 1.00 -24.57
C THR A 317 -2.52 0.36 -23.35
N GLY A 318 -2.07 -0.85 -23.00
CA GLY A 318 -2.64 -1.65 -21.92
C GLY A 318 -3.92 -2.40 -22.30
N GLU A 319 -4.48 -3.11 -21.32
CA GLU A 319 -5.77 -3.78 -21.39
C GLU A 319 -6.59 -3.35 -20.16
N SER A 320 -7.91 -3.33 -20.30
CA SER A 320 -8.81 -2.86 -19.24
C SER A 320 -9.93 -3.85 -19.00
N VAL A 321 -10.37 -3.96 -17.75
CA VAL A 321 -11.62 -4.62 -17.38
C VAL A 321 -12.58 -3.54 -16.90
N ILE A 322 -13.71 -3.39 -17.58
CA ILE A 322 -14.72 -2.38 -17.26
C ILE A 322 -16.05 -3.11 -17.11
N ASN A 323 -16.73 -2.95 -15.97
CA ASN A 323 -17.99 -3.65 -15.66
C ASN A 323 -17.91 -5.18 -15.85
N GLY A 324 -16.78 -5.79 -15.48
CA GLY A 324 -16.54 -7.23 -15.65
C GLY A 324 -16.22 -7.67 -17.08
N GLU A 325 -16.16 -6.75 -18.02
CA GLU A 325 -15.93 -7.04 -19.43
C GLU A 325 -14.49 -6.68 -19.85
N HIS A 326 -13.82 -7.59 -20.56
CA HIS A 326 -12.43 -7.43 -20.97
C HIS A 326 -12.32 -6.65 -22.29
N TYR A 327 -11.58 -5.55 -22.24
CA TYR A 327 -11.24 -4.68 -23.37
C TYR A 327 -9.77 -4.86 -23.72
N THR A 328 -9.51 -5.87 -24.56
CA THR A 328 -8.18 -6.07 -25.15
C THR A 328 -7.89 -4.98 -26.16
N ARG A 329 -6.59 -4.78 -26.44
CA ARG A 329 -6.16 -3.85 -27.48
C ARG A 329 -6.84 -4.14 -28.83
N THR A 330 -6.87 -5.41 -29.25
CA THR A 330 -7.50 -5.81 -30.52
C THR A 330 -8.98 -5.44 -30.56
N ARG A 331 -9.69 -5.60 -29.44
CA ARG A 331 -11.10 -5.24 -29.33
C ARG A 331 -11.31 -3.73 -29.45
N LEU A 332 -10.51 -2.93 -28.75
CA LEU A 332 -10.58 -1.47 -28.79
C LEU A 332 -10.24 -0.92 -30.19
N GLU A 333 -9.24 -1.51 -30.85
CA GLU A 333 -8.89 -1.18 -32.23
C GLU A 333 -10.03 -1.54 -33.22
N GLY A 334 -10.79 -2.60 -32.94
CA GLY A 334 -12.00 -2.96 -33.69
C GLY A 334 -13.10 -1.90 -33.53
N ILE A 335 -13.45 -1.58 -32.27
CA ILE A 335 -14.44 -0.55 -31.94
C ILE A 335 -14.10 0.78 -32.62
N ALA A 336 -12.85 1.24 -32.53
CA ALA A 336 -12.39 2.47 -33.17
C ALA A 336 -12.61 2.46 -34.69
N LYS A 337 -12.31 1.35 -35.37
CA LYS A 337 -12.50 1.23 -36.82
C LYS A 337 -13.98 1.24 -37.20
N ASP A 338 -14.82 0.55 -36.42
CA ASP A 338 -16.26 0.46 -36.70
C ASP A 338 -16.96 1.82 -36.62
N ILE A 339 -16.47 2.72 -35.76
CA ILE A 339 -16.96 4.11 -35.63
C ILE A 339 -16.18 5.12 -36.48
N GLY A 340 -15.29 4.67 -37.37
CA GLY A 340 -14.58 5.52 -38.33
C GLY A 340 -13.44 6.37 -37.74
N ILE A 341 -12.85 5.90 -36.64
CA ILE A 341 -11.63 6.44 -36.02
C ILE A 341 -10.42 5.64 -36.55
N GLY A 342 -9.37 6.35 -36.96
CA GLY A 342 -8.12 5.74 -37.42
C GLY A 342 -7.32 5.15 -36.25
N VAL A 343 -6.59 4.07 -36.50
CA VAL A 343 -5.80 3.38 -35.47
C VAL A 343 -4.33 3.37 -35.87
N THR A 344 -3.45 3.76 -34.95
CA THR A 344 -2.00 3.71 -35.12
C THR A 344 -1.31 2.82 -34.09
N GLY A 345 -0.22 2.16 -34.49
CA GLY A 345 0.62 1.37 -33.61
C GLY A 345 1.63 2.19 -32.80
N SER A 346 1.88 3.44 -33.18
CA SER A 346 2.95 4.28 -32.62
C SER A 346 2.47 5.68 -32.25
N VAL A 347 3.02 6.18 -31.14
CA VAL A 347 2.75 7.53 -30.63
C VAL A 347 3.84 8.47 -31.15
N THR A 348 3.53 9.22 -32.21
CA THR A 348 4.38 10.26 -32.78
C THR A 348 3.52 11.49 -33.10
N LYS A 349 4.17 12.67 -33.20
CA LYS A 349 3.49 13.95 -33.46
C LYS A 349 2.66 13.98 -34.75
N SER A 350 2.97 13.14 -35.73
CA SER A 350 2.28 13.09 -37.03
C SER A 350 1.36 11.88 -37.20
N SER A 351 1.40 10.90 -36.30
CA SER A 351 0.69 9.63 -36.46
C SER A 351 -0.38 9.38 -35.42
N CYS A 352 -0.40 10.15 -34.34
CA CYS A 352 -1.25 9.90 -33.18
C CYS A 352 -1.80 11.22 -32.65
N ASP A 353 -3.12 11.34 -32.68
CA ASP A 353 -3.84 12.51 -32.20
C ASP A 353 -4.28 12.34 -30.74
N VAL A 354 -4.52 11.09 -30.31
CA VAL A 354 -4.90 10.73 -28.93
C VAL A 354 -4.31 9.38 -28.55
N LEU A 355 -3.79 9.26 -27.33
CA LEU A 355 -3.44 7.97 -26.72
C LEU A 355 -4.58 7.54 -25.79
N VAL A 356 -5.15 6.37 -26.03
CA VAL A 356 -6.09 5.72 -25.11
C VAL A 356 -5.31 4.73 -24.26
N ALA A 357 -5.38 4.88 -22.94
CA ALA A 357 -4.61 4.08 -22.00
C ALA A 357 -5.53 3.39 -20.98
N SER A 358 -5.20 2.16 -20.60
CA SER A 358 -5.84 1.49 -19.47
C SER A 358 -5.65 2.24 -18.16
N ASP A 359 -4.53 2.95 -18.04
CA ASP A 359 -4.20 3.90 -16.99
C ASP A 359 -3.58 5.15 -17.63
N VAL A 360 -4.23 6.29 -17.49
CA VAL A 360 -3.77 7.59 -18.03
C VAL A 360 -2.42 8.04 -17.44
N SER A 361 -2.07 7.51 -16.27
CA SER A 361 -0.80 7.75 -15.59
C SER A 361 0.31 6.77 -15.98
N SER A 362 0.02 5.80 -16.89
CA SER A 362 0.97 4.78 -17.35
C SER A 362 2.35 5.33 -17.70
N GLN A 363 3.41 4.60 -17.36
CA GLN A 363 4.81 4.93 -17.70
C GLN A 363 5.32 4.15 -18.92
N SER A 364 4.41 3.59 -19.72
CA SER A 364 4.76 2.91 -20.96
C SER A 364 5.49 3.84 -21.93
N SER A 365 6.31 3.28 -22.84
CA SER A 365 6.99 4.06 -23.89
C SER A 365 6.02 4.90 -24.72
N LYS A 366 4.78 4.44 -24.90
CA LYS A 366 3.71 5.17 -25.59
C LYS A 366 3.21 6.36 -24.77
N ALA A 367 2.96 6.18 -23.48
CA ALA A 367 2.52 7.25 -22.59
C ALA A 367 3.62 8.32 -22.39
N LYS A 368 4.88 7.90 -22.25
CA LYS A 368 6.04 8.81 -22.24
C LYS A 368 6.15 9.61 -23.53
N ASN A 369 5.98 8.97 -24.68
CA ASN A 369 5.98 9.66 -25.97
C ASN A 369 4.77 10.60 -26.13
N ALA A 370 3.58 10.22 -25.66
CA ALA A 370 2.39 11.07 -25.73
C ALA A 370 2.62 12.36 -24.94
N ARG A 371 3.12 12.25 -23.70
CA ARG A 371 3.49 13.41 -22.88
C ARG A 371 4.57 14.26 -23.56
N LYS A 372 5.62 13.62 -24.08
CA LYS A 372 6.72 14.30 -24.81
C LYS A 372 6.23 15.11 -26.01
N PHE A 373 5.25 14.60 -26.74
CA PHE A 373 4.73 15.25 -27.95
C PHE A 373 3.52 16.16 -27.70
N GLY A 374 3.02 16.22 -26.46
CA GLY A 374 1.78 16.92 -26.14
C GLY A 374 0.60 16.31 -26.88
N ILE A 375 0.52 14.97 -26.87
CA ILE A 375 -0.63 14.21 -27.37
C ILE A 375 -1.52 13.88 -26.17
N PRO A 376 -2.82 14.21 -26.21
CA PRO A 376 -3.77 13.91 -25.14
C PRO A 376 -3.79 12.41 -24.79
N ILE A 377 -3.87 12.12 -23.49
CA ILE A 377 -4.05 10.76 -22.97
C ILE A 377 -5.43 10.68 -22.32
N ILE A 378 -6.25 9.72 -22.74
CA ILE A 378 -7.59 9.47 -22.17
C ILE A 378 -7.71 8.02 -21.69
N SER A 379 -8.63 7.76 -20.76
CA SER A 379 -8.87 6.40 -20.29
C SER A 379 -9.64 5.58 -21.33
N VAL A 380 -9.59 4.25 -21.20
CA VAL A 380 -10.46 3.36 -22.00
C VAL A 380 -11.93 3.66 -21.73
N GLU A 381 -12.29 3.97 -20.49
CA GLU A 381 -13.65 4.35 -20.11
C GLU A 381 -14.12 5.65 -20.78
N ASP A 382 -13.29 6.70 -20.77
CA ASP A 382 -13.55 7.96 -21.49
C ASP A 382 -13.73 7.74 -23.00
N PHE A 383 -12.91 6.85 -23.58
CA PHE A 383 -13.02 6.48 -24.99
C PHE A 383 -14.36 5.79 -25.27
N LEU A 384 -14.80 4.87 -24.41
CA LEU A 384 -16.07 4.16 -24.58
C LEU A 384 -17.27 5.07 -24.31
N ASP A 385 -17.26 5.86 -23.23
CA ASP A 385 -18.38 6.73 -22.85
C ASP A 385 -18.72 7.78 -23.91
N ARG A 386 -17.70 8.28 -24.61
CA ARG A 386 -17.86 9.27 -25.67
C ARG A 386 -18.48 8.70 -26.95
N PHE A 387 -18.65 7.39 -27.07
CA PHE A 387 -19.15 6.75 -28.30
C PHE A 387 -20.21 5.67 -28.12
N VAL A 388 -20.16 4.89 -27.03
CA VAL A 388 -21.08 3.78 -26.77
C VAL A 388 -22.45 4.27 -26.28
N ARG A 389 -22.54 5.48 -25.70
CA ARG A 389 -23.82 6.07 -25.27
C ARG A 389 -24.55 6.86 -26.36
N SER A 390 -23.99 6.97 -27.56
CA SER A 390 -24.63 7.68 -28.70
C SER A 390 -25.72 6.87 -29.42
N ASP A 391 -25.81 5.56 -29.20
CA ASP A 391 -26.71 4.66 -29.94
C ASP A 391 -28.03 4.33 -29.21
N VAL A 392 -28.38 5.03 -28.13
CA VAL A 392 -29.62 4.78 -27.36
C VAL A 392 -30.65 5.93 -27.44
N SER A 393 -30.48 6.90 -28.36
CA SER A 393 -31.43 8.01 -28.50
C SER A 393 -31.94 8.26 -29.93
N THR A 394 -32.22 7.20 -30.68
CA THR A 394 -33.09 7.28 -31.86
C THR A 394 -34.07 6.13 -31.88
N ASP A 395 -35.21 6.34 -31.23
CA ASP A 395 -36.52 5.85 -31.65
C ASP A 395 -37.54 7.01 -31.55
#